data_AF-A0A947E2X1-F1
#
_entry.id   AF-A0A947E2X1-F1
#
_cell.length_a   1.000
_cell.length_b   1.000
_cell.length_c   1.000
_cell.angle_alpha   90.00
_cell.angle_beta   90.00
_cell.angle_gamma   90.00
#
_symmetry.space_group_name_H-M   'P 1'
#
loop_
_entity.id
_entity.type
_entity.pdbx_description
1 polymer ?
#
loop_
_entity_poly.entity_id
_entity_poly.type
_entity_poly.pdbx_seq_one_letter_code
_entity_poly.pdbx_strand_id
1 'polypeptide(L)' 'AGAEWLQRLTNAFPKFAWINPEPQGVWSYRQSISIVQQLMNQRMFPLTLQGLEGAMRLLSK' A
#
# COMPACT_ATOMS: atom_id res chain seq x y z
N ALA A 1 -4.01 -8.18 -16.56
CA ALA A 1 -3.36 -9.34 -15.91
C ALA A 1 -2.86 -9.08 -14.47
N GLY A 2 -1.86 -8.21 -14.18
CA GLY A 2 -1.35 -8.03 -12.80
C GLY A 2 -2.24 -7.17 -11.88
N ALA A 3 -2.68 -6.01 -12.35
CA ALA A 3 -3.56 -5.11 -11.61
C ALA A 3 -4.91 -5.76 -11.22
N GLU A 4 -5.45 -6.62 -12.10
CA GLU A 4 -6.67 -7.37 -11.82
C GLU A 4 -6.53 -8.31 -10.63
N TRP A 5 -5.38 -8.99 -10.47
CA TRP A 5 -5.13 -9.84 -9.30
C TRP A 5 -5.01 -9.04 -8.02
N LEU A 6 -4.33 -7.88 -8.06
CA LEU A 6 -4.28 -6.97 -6.92
C LEU A 6 -5.68 -6.47 -6.54
N GLN A 7 -6.52 -6.15 -7.52
CA GLN A 7 -7.90 -5.75 -7.28
C GLN A 7 -8.75 -6.90 -6.71
N ARG A 8 -8.58 -8.13 -7.19
CA ARG A 8 -9.24 -9.31 -6.61
C ARG A 8 -8.81 -9.53 -5.15
N LEU A 9 -7.52 -9.36 -4.86
CA LEU A 9 -6.98 -9.50 -3.51
C LEU A 9 -7.58 -8.45 -2.57
N THR A 10 -7.58 -7.18 -2.95
CA THR A 10 -8.11 -6.09 -2.09
C THR A 10 -9.63 -6.16 -1.94
N ASN A 11 -10.34 -6.72 -2.92
CA ASN A 11 -11.78 -7.01 -2.81
C ASN A 11 -12.05 -8.19 -1.86
N ALA A 12 -11.25 -9.27 -1.92
CA ALA A 12 -11.41 -10.44 -1.07
C ALA A 12 -11.01 -10.18 0.40
N PHE A 13 -10.02 -9.32 0.61
CA PHE A 13 -9.49 -8.97 1.94
C PHE A 13 -9.68 -7.46 2.19
N PRO A 14 -10.85 -7.01 2.67
CA PRO A 14 -11.15 -5.57 2.80
C PRO A 14 -10.30 -4.88 3.88
N LYS A 15 -9.76 -5.63 4.84
CA LYS A 15 -8.74 -5.17 5.80
C LYS A 15 -7.36 -5.51 5.25
N PHE A 16 -6.75 -4.56 4.57
CA PHE A 16 -5.42 -4.71 3.98
C PHE A 16 -4.60 -3.42 4.10
N ALA A 17 -3.28 -3.57 4.09
CA ALA A 17 -2.30 -2.50 4.01
C ALA A 17 -1.09 -3.00 3.20
N TRP A 18 -0.50 -2.13 2.40
CA TRP A 18 0.73 -2.43 1.65
C TRP A 18 1.93 -1.77 2.32
N ILE A 19 2.95 -2.55 2.65
CA ILE A 19 4.21 -2.01 3.19
C ILE A 19 5.22 -1.91 2.05
N ASN A 20 5.72 -0.70 1.80
CA ASN A 20 6.69 -0.43 0.75
C ASN A 20 8.07 -0.11 1.39
N PRO A 21 9.12 -0.91 1.10
CA PRO A 21 10.46 -0.70 1.64
C PRO A 21 11.22 0.46 0.97
N GLU A 22 10.75 0.95 -0.18
CA GLU A 22 11.39 2.09 -0.85
C GLU A 22 11.27 3.37 0.00
N PRO A 23 12.32 4.20 0.08
CA PRO A 23 12.26 5.48 0.78
C PRO A 23 11.10 6.35 0.28
N GLN A 24 10.29 6.90 1.19
CA GLN A 24 9.07 7.62 0.81
C GLN A 24 9.33 8.83 -0.11
N GLY A 25 10.49 9.48 0.05
CA GLY A 25 10.91 10.60 -0.80
C GLY A 25 11.07 10.25 -2.29
N VAL A 26 11.22 8.97 -2.65
CA VAL A 26 11.34 8.54 -4.05
C VAL A 26 10.02 8.06 -4.67
N TRP A 27 8.93 7.96 -3.90
CA TRP A 27 7.68 7.37 -4.36
C TRP A 27 7.03 8.15 -5.51
N SER A 28 7.08 9.47 -5.47
CA SER A 28 6.56 10.34 -6.53
C SER A 28 7.34 10.24 -7.84
N TYR A 29 8.61 9.85 -7.76
CA TYR A 29 9.50 9.74 -8.93
C TYR A 29 9.38 8.38 -9.62
N ARG A 30 8.82 7.37 -8.93
CA ARG A 30 8.68 6.00 -9.45
C ARG A 30 7.25 5.76 -9.91
N GLN A 31 7.00 5.82 -11.21
CA GLN A 31 5.66 5.66 -11.81
C GLN A 31 4.94 4.38 -11.35
N SER A 32 5.66 3.26 -11.25
CA SER A 32 5.10 1.99 -10.77
C SER A 32 4.59 2.08 -9.32
N ILE A 33 5.28 2.82 -8.44
CA ILE A 33 4.86 3.04 -7.06
C ILE A 33 3.56 3.83 -7.02
N SER A 34 3.41 4.86 -7.87
CA SER A 34 2.16 5.62 -7.97
C SER A 34 0.98 4.75 -8.43
N ILE A 35 1.19 3.85 -9.40
CA ILE A 35 0.18 2.90 -9.86
C ILE A 35 -0.22 1.95 -8.73
N VAL A 36 0.75 1.36 -8.03
CA VAL A 36 0.48 0.46 -6.90
C VAL A 36 -0.26 1.19 -5.78
N GLN A 37 0.12 2.43 -5.47
CA GLN A 37 -0.55 3.25 -4.47
C GLN A 37 -2.03 3.49 -4.79
N GLN A 38 -2.36 3.70 -6.07
CA GLN A 38 -3.75 3.80 -6.53
C GLN A 38 -4.49 2.46 -6.38
N LEU A 39 -3.88 1.35 -6.83
CA LEU A 39 -4.47 0.02 -6.70
C LEU A 39 -4.70 -0.39 -5.24
N MET A 40 -3.86 0.10 -4.33
CA MET A 40 -3.97 -0.14 -2.88
C MET A 40 -4.89 0.87 -2.18
N ASN A 41 -5.67 1.67 -2.90
CA ASN A 41 -6.61 2.66 -2.34
C ASN A 41 -5.95 3.62 -1.33
N GLN A 42 -4.74 4.09 -1.62
CA GLN A 42 -3.95 4.95 -0.72
C GLN A 42 -3.58 4.30 0.63
N ARG A 43 -3.70 2.97 0.78
CA ARG A 43 -3.35 2.22 1.99
C ARG A 43 -1.92 1.68 1.93
N MET A 44 -1.00 2.53 1.50
CA MET A 44 0.41 2.21 1.35
C MET A 44 1.24 2.92 2.43
N PHE A 45 2.09 2.18 3.12
CA PHE A 45 2.85 2.66 4.27
C PHE A 45 4.34 2.38 4.09
N PRO A 46 5.23 3.28 4.53
CA PRO A 46 6.67 3.04 4.46
C PRO A 46 7.10 1.97 5.46
N LEU A 47 8.20 1.26 5.16
CA LEU A 47 8.84 0.33 6.09
C LEU A 47 9.63 1.10 7.17
N THR A 48 8.90 1.81 8.03
CA THR A 48 9.40 2.50 9.23
C THR A 48 8.53 2.13 10.41
N LEU A 49 9.02 2.33 11.65
CA LEU A 49 8.20 2.07 12.84
C LEU A 49 6.87 2.84 12.80
N GLN A 50 6.92 4.13 12.46
CA GLN A 50 5.74 4.97 12.29
C GLN A 50 4.80 4.48 11.17
N GLY A 51 5.36 4.01 10.05
CA GLY A 51 4.58 3.46 8.95
C GLY A 51 3.85 2.18 9.35
N LEU A 52 4.51 1.28 10.07
CA LEU A 52 3.93 0.05 10.61
C LEU A 52 2.84 0.34 11.64
N GLU A 53 3.05 1.30 12.55
CA GLU A 53 2.02 1.77 13.48
C GLU A 53 0.79 2.31 12.75
N GLY A 54 0.99 3.09 11.69
CA GLY A 54 -0.08 3.59 10.82
C GLY A 54 -0.87 2.47 10.16
N ALA A 55 -0.18 1.46 9.62
CA ALA A 55 -0.80 0.28 9.01
C ALA A 55 -1.61 -0.51 10.04
N MET A 56 -1.07 -0.78 11.23
CA MET A 56 -1.78 -1.45 12.31
C MET A 56 -3.05 -0.68 12.72
N ARG A 57 -2.94 0.65 12.92
CA ARG A 57 -4.09 1.49 13.26
C ARG A 57 -5.19 1.46 12.20
N LEU A 58 -4.82 1.42 10.92
CA LEU A 58 -5.76 1.27 9.82
C LEU A 58 -6.49 -0.10 9.90
N LEU A 59 -5.75 -1.17 10.17
CA LEU A 59 -6.28 -2.55 10.20
C LEU A 59 -7.10 -2.86 11.45
N SER A 60 -6.85 -2.17 12.57
CA SER A 60 -7.60 -2.34 13.82
C SER A 60 -8.97 -1.66 13.81
N LYS A 61 -9.26 -0.80 12.82
CA LYS A 61 -10.61 -0.30 12.54
C LYS A 61 -11.39 -1.36 11.77
#